data_AF-X1WGX6-F1
#
_entry.id   AF-X1WGX6-F1
#
_cell.length_a   1.000
_cell.length_b   1.000
_cell.length_c   1.000
_cell.angle_alpha   90.00
_cell.angle_beta   90.00
_cell.angle_gamma   90.00
#
_symmetry.space_group_name_H-M   'P 1'
#
loop_
_entity.id
_entity.type
_entity.pdbx_description
1 polymer ?
#
loop_
_entity_poly.entity_id
_entity_poly.type
_entity_poly.pdbx_seq_one_letter_code
_entity_poly.pdbx_strand_id
1 'polypeptide(L)'
;MRPCILLILWMITAVEMEEQKILQSLHCPPCERIHCSPRRALKLQCRGGITTGICGCCPVCAKLAGENCGGTWDYLGKCDEGLVCIHEEAADGKAEAELKGTCKSVLEVLKGDTCRPECTWEYCKANPNDICSARSVLLMEKRECGGQCQHTTCSSCLLLRPPPCSQPCSPTDHACLHRFGRCVRGHLTEDRHPPVCHHNLQNNSEGFFMCLAPACPSTAK
;
A
#
# COMPACT_ATOMS: atom_id res chain seq x y z
N MET A 1 21.15 -30.51 60.65
CA MET A 1 20.23 -29.41 60.26
C MET A 1 20.29 -29.06 58.77
N ARG A 2 20.57 -30.02 57.89
CA ARG A 2 20.61 -29.83 56.41
C ARG A 2 19.41 -30.33 55.59
N PRO A 3 18.39 -31.06 56.11
CA PRO A 3 17.31 -31.56 55.25
C PRO A 3 16.21 -30.54 54.97
N CYS A 4 16.03 -29.52 55.82
CA CYS A 4 14.95 -28.53 55.64
C CYS A 4 15.22 -27.53 54.50
N ILE A 5 16.49 -27.18 54.26
CA ILE A 5 16.84 -26.21 53.20
C ILE A 5 16.62 -26.82 51.81
N LEU A 6 16.87 -28.12 51.65
CA LEU A 6 16.59 -28.84 50.40
C LEU A 6 15.09 -28.96 50.14
N LEU A 7 14.27 -29.19 51.17
CA LEU A 7 12.81 -29.20 51.02
C LEU A 7 12.25 -27.83 50.65
N ILE A 8 12.78 -26.76 51.24
CA ILE A 8 12.36 -25.38 50.91
C ILE A 8 12.80 -25.02 49.48
N LEU A 9 14.01 -25.39 49.06
CA LEU A 9 14.46 -25.20 47.67
C LEU A 9 13.62 -26.01 46.67
N TRP A 10 13.22 -27.24 47.02
CA TRP A 10 12.37 -28.07 46.15
C TRP A 10 10.95 -27.48 46.02
N MET A 11 10.42 -26.92 47.10
CA MET A 11 9.13 -26.21 47.11
C MET A 11 9.21 -24.89 46.34
N ILE A 12 10.34 -24.18 46.37
CA ILE A 12 10.54 -22.95 45.58
C ILE A 12 10.63 -23.29 44.08
N THR A 13 11.29 -24.39 43.69
CA THR A 13 11.36 -24.83 42.28
C THR A 13 10.05 -25.39 41.74
N ALA A 14 9.12 -25.82 42.61
CA ALA A 14 7.82 -26.33 42.21
C ALA A 14 6.76 -25.23 42.01
N VAL A 15 7.03 -23.99 42.44
CA VAL A 15 6.08 -22.86 42.40
C VAL A 15 6.27 -21.95 41.16
N GLU A 16 7.16 -22.30 40.23
CA GLU A 16 7.45 -21.46 39.04
C GLU A 16 6.88 -21.99 37.71
N MET A 17 5.99 -22.99 37.72
CA MET A 17 5.51 -23.64 36.49
C MET A 17 3.99 -23.88 36.44
N GLU A 18 3.15 -22.88 36.72
CA GLU A 18 1.72 -23.02 36.39
C GLU A 18 1.01 -21.68 36.15
N GLU A 19 1.53 -20.88 35.22
CA GLU A 19 0.74 -19.83 34.57
C GLU A 19 0.79 -20.01 33.05
N GLN A 20 0.47 -21.24 32.59
CA GLN A 20 0.08 -21.44 31.19
C GLN A 20 -1.29 -20.79 30.99
N LYS A 21 -1.28 -19.49 30.63
CA LYS A 21 -2.44 -18.78 30.11
C LYS A 21 -3.03 -19.59 28.96
N ILE A 22 -4.13 -20.29 29.24
CA ILE A 22 -5.04 -20.82 28.22
C ILE A 22 -5.62 -19.59 27.52
N LEU A 23 -5.01 -19.20 26.40
CA LEU A 23 -5.64 -18.31 25.43
C LEU A 23 -6.82 -19.12 24.86
N GLN A 24 -7.98 -18.99 25.50
CA GLN A 24 -9.22 -19.52 24.94
C GLN A 24 -9.36 -18.89 23.55
N SER A 25 -9.40 -19.73 22.52
CA SER A 25 -9.78 -19.32 21.18
C SER A 25 -11.12 -18.60 21.27
N LEU A 26 -11.17 -17.35 20.78
CA LEU A 26 -12.41 -16.58 20.73
C LEU A 26 -13.40 -17.34 19.84
N HIS A 27 -14.48 -17.84 20.44
CA HIS A 27 -15.55 -18.52 19.73
C HIS A 27 -16.81 -17.66 19.71
N CYS A 28 -17.48 -17.64 18.56
CA CYS A 28 -18.79 -17.02 18.45
C CYS A 28 -19.85 -17.84 19.18
N PRO A 29 -20.75 -17.18 19.94
CA PRO A 29 -21.87 -17.88 20.58
C PRO A 29 -22.86 -18.39 19.53
N PRO A 30 -23.77 -19.33 19.90
CA PRO A 30 -24.90 -19.71 19.08
C PRO A 30 -25.68 -18.48 18.59
N CYS A 31 -26.12 -18.48 17.32
CA CYS A 31 -26.78 -17.33 16.75
C CYS A 31 -28.21 -17.18 17.27
N GLU A 32 -28.38 -16.30 18.25
CA GLU A 32 -29.68 -15.93 18.81
C GLU A 32 -30.03 -14.48 18.45
N ARG A 33 -30.81 -14.29 17.37
CA ARG A 33 -31.16 -12.96 16.84
C ARG A 33 -31.94 -12.07 17.81
N ILE A 34 -32.43 -12.61 18.92
CA ILE A 34 -33.10 -11.84 19.98
C ILE A 34 -32.18 -10.81 20.63
N HIS A 35 -30.86 -11.03 20.60
CA HIS A 35 -29.85 -10.13 21.15
C HIS A 35 -29.37 -9.08 20.13
N CYS A 36 -29.82 -9.17 18.88
CA CYS A 36 -29.44 -8.21 17.85
C CYS A 36 -30.20 -6.89 17.98
N SER A 37 -29.50 -5.78 17.77
CA SER A 37 -30.10 -4.44 17.68
C SER A 37 -29.71 -3.79 16.35
N PRO A 38 -30.65 -3.61 15.40
CA PRO A 38 -32.01 -4.10 15.42
C PRO A 38 -32.08 -5.62 15.16
N ARG A 39 -33.12 -6.28 15.68
CA ARG A 39 -33.35 -7.71 15.44
C ARG A 39 -33.62 -8.05 13.98
N ARG A 40 -34.22 -7.12 13.24
CA ARG A 40 -34.63 -7.30 11.85
C ARG A 40 -33.82 -6.38 10.95
N ALA A 41 -33.26 -6.95 9.88
CA ALA A 41 -32.56 -6.24 8.81
C ALA A 41 -33.35 -5.02 8.28
N LEU A 42 -34.65 -5.18 8.05
CA LEU A 42 -35.57 -4.12 7.58
C LEU A 42 -35.62 -2.85 8.46
N LYS A 43 -35.16 -2.92 9.71
CA LYS A 43 -35.09 -1.74 10.59
C LYS A 43 -33.78 -0.96 10.46
N LEU A 44 -32.78 -1.51 9.76
CA LEU A 44 -31.56 -0.79 9.45
C LEU A 44 -31.82 0.20 8.31
N GLN A 45 -31.38 1.44 8.50
CA GLN A 45 -31.38 2.47 7.45
C GLN A 45 -30.00 2.52 6.80
N CYS A 46 -29.64 1.45 6.09
CA CYS A 46 -28.34 1.36 5.42
C CYS A 46 -28.34 2.19 4.14
N ARG A 47 -27.21 2.86 3.88
CA ARG A 47 -26.97 3.51 2.59
C ARG A 47 -26.71 2.50 1.48
N GLY A 48 -26.07 1.38 1.82
CA GLY A 48 -25.86 0.23 0.94
C GLY A 48 -26.71 -0.96 1.37
N GLY A 49 -26.23 -2.16 1.03
CA GLY A 49 -26.80 -3.43 1.44
C GLY A 49 -26.66 -3.73 2.93
N ILE A 50 -27.20 -4.90 3.30
CA ILE A 50 -27.18 -5.42 4.67
C ILE A 50 -26.33 -6.68 4.67
N THR A 51 -25.35 -6.73 5.57
CA THR A 51 -24.49 -7.88 5.83
C THR A 51 -24.66 -8.33 7.28
N THR A 52 -23.78 -9.20 7.77
CA THR A 52 -23.76 -9.68 9.14
C THR A 52 -22.51 -9.20 9.87
N GLY A 53 -22.62 -8.96 11.18
CA GLY A 53 -21.46 -8.64 12.02
C GLY A 53 -20.44 -9.79 12.12
N ILE A 54 -19.45 -9.60 12.98
CA ILE A 54 -18.28 -10.47 13.22
C ILE A 54 -18.66 -11.96 13.29
N CYS A 55 -19.67 -12.29 14.10
CA CYS A 55 -20.12 -13.68 14.29
C CYS A 55 -21.14 -14.20 13.27
N GLY A 56 -21.41 -13.47 12.20
CA GLY A 56 -22.35 -13.91 11.15
C GLY A 56 -23.83 -13.91 11.55
N CYS A 57 -24.18 -13.37 12.73
CA CYS A 57 -25.54 -13.49 13.28
C CYS A 57 -26.40 -12.23 13.10
N CYS A 58 -25.93 -11.09 13.64
CA CYS A 58 -26.72 -9.87 13.67
C CYS A 58 -26.59 -9.08 12.36
N PRO A 59 -27.71 -8.55 11.83
CA PRO A 59 -27.67 -7.73 10.63
C PRO A 59 -26.96 -6.41 10.93
N VAL A 60 -26.10 -5.96 10.01
CA VAL A 60 -25.37 -4.69 10.05
C VAL A 60 -25.32 -4.11 8.64
N CYS A 61 -25.06 -2.81 8.51
CA CYS A 61 -24.89 -2.22 7.19
C CYS A 61 -23.56 -2.66 6.56
N ALA A 62 -23.61 -3.01 5.28
CA ALA A 62 -22.41 -3.27 4.51
C ALA A 62 -21.63 -1.97 4.27
N LYS A 63 -20.32 -2.11 4.07
CA LYS A 63 -19.40 -1.01 3.82
C LYS A 63 -19.42 -0.61 2.35
N LEU A 64 -19.50 0.70 2.10
CA LEU A 64 -19.53 1.28 0.76
C LEU A 64 -18.12 1.44 0.19
N ALA A 65 -18.03 1.75 -1.10
CA ALA A 65 -16.77 2.01 -1.78
C ALA A 65 -15.98 3.13 -1.09
N GLY A 66 -14.69 2.89 -0.86
CA GLY A 66 -13.79 3.80 -0.14
C GLY A 66 -13.86 3.70 1.38
N GLU A 67 -14.77 2.93 1.97
CA GLU A 67 -14.82 2.71 3.42
C GLU A 67 -13.85 1.61 3.86
N ASN A 68 -13.40 1.70 5.12
CA ASN A 68 -12.53 0.71 5.73
C ASN A 68 -13.30 -0.62 5.95
N CYS A 69 -12.61 -1.74 5.72
CA CYS A 69 -13.15 -3.09 5.86
C CYS A 69 -12.08 -4.06 6.39
N GLY A 70 -12.52 -5.29 6.72
CA GLY A 70 -11.63 -6.35 7.17
C GLY A 70 -11.16 -6.17 8.62
N GLY A 71 -9.85 -6.31 8.85
CA GLY A 71 -9.29 -6.50 10.18
C GLY A 71 -9.58 -7.90 10.75
N THR A 72 -9.05 -8.20 11.94
CA THR A 72 -9.29 -9.48 12.62
C THR A 72 -10.79 -9.74 12.79
N TRP A 73 -11.30 -10.82 12.19
CA TRP A 73 -12.72 -11.21 12.17
C TRP A 73 -13.70 -10.21 11.52
N ASP A 74 -13.24 -9.41 10.56
CA ASP A 74 -14.06 -8.39 9.90
C ASP A 74 -14.65 -7.36 10.86
N TYR A 75 -13.96 -7.04 11.96
CA TYR A 75 -14.45 -6.06 12.95
C TYR A 75 -14.64 -4.66 12.35
N LEU A 76 -13.89 -4.33 11.28
CA LEU A 76 -14.06 -3.08 10.54
C LEU A 76 -15.25 -3.13 9.58
N GLY A 77 -15.82 -4.31 9.34
CA GLY A 77 -16.99 -4.52 8.50
C GLY A 77 -16.69 -5.20 7.17
N LYS A 78 -17.77 -5.64 6.51
CA LYS A 78 -17.74 -6.33 5.22
C LYS A 78 -18.29 -5.41 4.14
N CYS A 79 -17.67 -5.45 2.96
CA CYS A 79 -18.08 -4.62 1.83
C CYS A 79 -19.46 -5.00 1.30
N ASP A 80 -20.09 -4.04 0.66
CA ASP A 80 -21.37 -4.21 -0.04
C ASP A 80 -21.26 -5.09 -1.29
N GLU A 81 -22.39 -5.49 -1.84
CA GLU A 81 -22.45 -6.31 -3.04
C GLU A 81 -21.71 -5.64 -4.21
N GLY A 82 -20.85 -6.40 -4.90
CA GLY A 82 -20.01 -5.91 -5.99
C GLY A 82 -18.71 -5.21 -5.56
N LEU A 83 -18.47 -5.11 -4.25
CA LEU A 83 -17.23 -4.59 -3.68
C LEU A 83 -16.42 -5.71 -3.00
N VAL A 84 -15.11 -5.55 -3.00
CA VAL A 84 -14.16 -6.46 -2.34
C VAL A 84 -13.26 -5.67 -1.39
N CYS A 85 -12.91 -6.29 -0.27
CA CYS A 85 -12.03 -5.67 0.71
C CYS A 85 -10.57 -5.83 0.28
N ILE A 86 -9.93 -4.74 -0.11
CA ILE A 86 -8.53 -4.76 -0.56
C ILE A 86 -7.63 -4.28 0.57
N HIS A 87 -6.78 -5.18 1.05
CA HIS A 87 -5.74 -4.88 2.02
C HIS A 87 -4.56 -4.23 1.30
N GLU A 88 -4.05 -3.13 1.84
CA GLU A 88 -2.78 -2.57 1.36
C GLU A 88 -1.69 -3.58 1.71
N GLU A 89 -0.93 -4.03 0.70
CA GLU A 89 0.20 -4.95 0.91
C GLU A 89 1.10 -4.35 2.00
N ALA A 90 1.27 -5.08 3.10
CA ALA A 90 2.00 -4.62 4.27
C ALA A 90 3.47 -4.37 3.88
N ALA A 91 3.78 -3.12 3.50
CA ALA A 91 5.12 -2.67 3.16
C ALA A 91 6.10 -2.72 4.35
N ASP A 92 5.61 -3.06 5.54
CA ASP A 92 6.40 -3.36 6.72
C ASP A 92 5.70 -4.53 7.42
N GLY A 93 6.45 -5.58 7.77
CA GLY A 93 5.98 -6.84 8.38
C GLY A 93 5.22 -6.73 9.71
N LYS A 94 4.12 -5.97 9.72
CA LYS A 94 3.11 -5.97 10.76
C LYS A 94 2.28 -7.24 10.62
N ALA A 95 2.11 -7.93 11.74
CA ALA A 95 1.39 -9.19 11.83
C ALA A 95 0.01 -9.11 11.15
N GLU A 96 -0.40 -10.20 10.49
CA GLU A 96 -1.68 -10.38 9.78
C GLU A 96 -2.92 -9.90 10.55
N ALA A 97 -2.83 -9.78 11.88
CA ALA A 97 -3.92 -9.43 12.78
C ALA A 97 -4.50 -8.00 12.60
N GLU A 98 -3.84 -7.09 11.86
CA GLU A 98 -4.32 -5.71 11.67
C GLU A 98 -4.47 -5.29 10.21
N LEU A 99 -4.64 -6.24 9.29
CA LEU A 99 -4.84 -5.94 7.87
C LEU A 99 -6.19 -5.22 7.66
N LYS A 100 -6.16 -3.90 7.86
CA LYS A 100 -7.19 -2.95 7.47
C LYS A 100 -7.21 -2.87 5.95
N GLY A 101 -8.36 -3.12 5.36
CA GLY A 101 -8.58 -2.93 3.93
C GLY A 101 -9.49 -1.75 3.63
N THR A 102 -9.69 -1.51 2.34
CA THR A 102 -10.66 -0.55 1.80
C THR A 102 -11.55 -1.25 0.78
N CYS A 103 -12.86 -0.98 0.80
CA CYS A 103 -13.79 -1.53 -0.17
C CYS A 103 -13.59 -0.89 -1.54
N LYS A 104 -13.29 -1.72 -2.55
CA LYS A 104 -13.11 -1.32 -3.95
C LYS A 104 -14.01 -2.14 -4.85
N SER A 105 -14.42 -1.60 -5.99
CA SER A 105 -15.20 -2.38 -6.94
C SER A 105 -14.36 -3.50 -7.55
N VAL A 106 -14.96 -4.64 -7.85
CA VAL A 106 -14.25 -5.72 -8.56
C VAL A 106 -13.62 -5.22 -9.86
N LEU A 107 -14.27 -4.28 -10.56
CA LEU A 107 -13.72 -3.64 -11.76
C LEU A 107 -12.45 -2.81 -11.47
N GLU A 108 -12.40 -2.08 -10.35
CA GLU A 108 -11.19 -1.35 -9.94
C GLU A 108 -10.04 -2.30 -9.63
N VAL A 109 -10.34 -3.43 -9.00
CA VAL A 109 -9.34 -4.45 -8.65
C VAL A 109 -8.80 -5.13 -9.89
N LEU A 110 -9.69 -5.57 -10.78
CA LEU A 110 -9.28 -6.16 -12.07
C LEU A 110 -8.46 -5.18 -12.91
N LYS A 111 -8.82 -3.89 -12.95
CA LYS A 111 -8.01 -2.86 -13.60
C LYS A 111 -6.64 -2.70 -12.95
N GLY A 112 -6.55 -2.83 -11.63
CA GLY A 112 -5.28 -2.85 -10.90
C GLY A 112 -4.41 -4.05 -11.25
N ASP A 113 -4.98 -5.25 -11.26
CA ASP A 113 -4.27 -6.50 -11.50
C ASP A 113 -3.80 -6.65 -12.95
N THR A 114 -4.53 -6.10 -13.92
CA THR A 114 -4.09 -6.11 -15.33
C THR A 114 -2.84 -5.28 -15.58
N CYS A 115 -2.51 -4.36 -14.66
CA CYS A 115 -1.37 -3.46 -14.76
C CYS A 115 -0.23 -3.87 -13.82
N ARG A 116 -0.04 -5.17 -13.60
CA ARG A 116 1.03 -5.73 -12.77
C ARG A 116 2.08 -6.44 -13.62
N PRO A 117 3.36 -6.40 -13.22
CA PRO A 117 3.89 -5.66 -12.08
C PRO A 117 3.98 -4.14 -12.35
N GLU A 118 3.96 -3.32 -11.29
CA GLU A 118 4.22 -1.88 -11.43
C GLU A 118 5.72 -1.64 -11.61
N CYS A 119 6.08 -0.64 -12.43
CA CYS A 119 7.47 -0.23 -12.55
C CYS A 119 7.91 0.48 -11.26
N THR A 120 8.66 -0.21 -10.40
CA THR A 120 9.37 0.37 -9.26
C THR A 120 10.88 0.26 -9.46
N TRP A 121 11.64 1.05 -8.70
CA TRP A 121 13.10 0.95 -8.70
C TRP A 121 13.56 -0.46 -8.34
N GLU A 122 12.96 -1.04 -7.30
CA GLU A 122 13.29 -2.37 -6.78
C GLU A 122 12.98 -3.45 -7.82
N TYR A 123 11.79 -3.37 -8.45
CA TYR A 123 11.37 -4.33 -9.46
C TYR A 123 12.27 -4.28 -10.69
N CYS A 124 12.51 -3.08 -11.24
CA CYS A 124 13.28 -2.93 -12.47
C CYS A 124 14.78 -3.13 -12.27
N LYS A 125 15.31 -2.86 -11.07
CA LYS A 125 16.69 -3.21 -10.72
C LYS A 125 16.89 -4.73 -10.69
N ALA A 126 15.92 -5.47 -10.15
CA ALA A 126 15.95 -6.94 -10.12
C ALA A 126 15.66 -7.57 -11.49
N ASN A 127 14.79 -6.96 -12.29
CA ASN A 127 14.29 -7.50 -13.56
C ASN A 127 14.47 -6.49 -14.72
N PRO A 128 15.71 -6.24 -15.18
CA PRO A 128 15.99 -5.13 -16.11
C PRO A 128 15.34 -5.26 -17.49
N ASN A 129 14.92 -6.46 -17.90
CA ASN A 129 14.33 -6.70 -19.22
C ASN A 129 12.81 -6.91 -19.18
N ASP A 130 12.21 -6.93 -18.00
CA ASP A 130 10.78 -7.23 -17.86
C ASP A 130 9.90 -6.08 -18.33
N ILE A 131 8.66 -6.43 -18.68
CA ILE A 131 7.60 -5.47 -18.96
C ILE A 131 6.87 -5.15 -17.66
N CYS A 132 6.71 -3.86 -17.37
CA CYS A 132 6.02 -3.36 -16.18
C CYS A 132 5.10 -2.19 -16.54
N SER A 133 4.14 -1.91 -15.67
CA SER A 133 3.20 -0.80 -15.78
C SER A 133 3.84 0.50 -15.30
N ALA A 134 4.11 1.42 -16.22
CA ALA A 134 4.68 2.73 -15.90
C ALA A 134 3.61 3.79 -15.58
N ARG A 135 2.34 3.40 -15.37
CA ARG A 135 1.20 4.30 -15.16
C ARG A 135 1.42 5.45 -14.16
N SER A 136 2.31 5.27 -13.18
CA SER A 136 2.59 6.23 -12.10
C SER A 136 3.98 6.87 -12.20
N VAL A 137 4.84 6.40 -13.09
CA VAL A 137 6.27 6.81 -13.19
C VAL A 137 6.67 7.25 -14.59
N LEU A 138 5.72 7.50 -15.49
CA LEU A 138 6.04 8.02 -16.83
C LEU A 138 6.65 9.41 -16.74
N LEU A 139 7.77 9.60 -17.41
CA LEU A 139 8.37 10.92 -17.61
C LEU A 139 7.45 11.84 -18.43
N MET A 140 6.65 11.27 -19.32
CA MET A 140 5.76 12.00 -20.21
C MET A 140 4.30 11.80 -19.82
N GLU A 141 3.44 12.71 -20.28
CA GLU A 141 2.00 12.57 -20.12
C GLU A 141 1.51 11.22 -20.67
N LYS A 142 0.51 10.64 -19.99
CA LYS A 142 -0.12 9.36 -20.38
C LYS A 142 -0.66 9.50 -21.81
N ARG A 143 -0.32 8.55 -22.68
CA ARG A 143 -0.74 8.60 -24.09
C ARG A 143 -1.90 7.64 -24.34
N GLU A 144 -2.87 8.02 -25.16
CA GLU A 144 -4.05 7.19 -25.43
C GLU A 144 -3.68 5.79 -25.94
N CYS A 145 -2.66 5.68 -26.81
CA CYS A 145 -2.21 4.41 -27.37
C CYS A 145 -1.57 3.44 -26.36
N GLY A 146 -1.00 3.94 -25.26
CA GLY A 146 -0.34 3.13 -24.24
C GLY A 146 -1.32 2.40 -23.32
N GLY A 147 -2.63 2.65 -23.50
CA GLY A 147 -3.67 2.10 -22.64
C GLY A 147 -3.59 2.60 -21.19
N GLN A 148 -4.35 1.98 -20.29
CA GLN A 148 -4.40 2.42 -18.90
C GLN A 148 -3.11 2.14 -18.12
N CYS A 149 -2.41 1.05 -18.46
CA CYS A 149 -1.21 0.61 -17.75
C CYS A 149 0.07 1.27 -18.25
N GLN A 150 0.08 1.79 -19.49
CA GLN A 150 1.26 2.41 -20.10
C GLN A 150 2.49 1.50 -19.97
N HIS A 151 2.33 0.23 -20.35
CA HIS A 151 3.38 -0.77 -20.22
C HIS A 151 4.64 -0.34 -20.96
N THR A 152 5.79 -0.52 -20.32
CA THR A 152 7.11 -0.31 -20.89
C THR A 152 8.06 -1.39 -20.38
N THR A 153 9.29 -1.41 -20.88
CA THR A 153 10.34 -2.30 -20.36
C THR A 153 11.13 -1.60 -19.26
N CYS A 154 11.54 -2.34 -18.24
CA CYS A 154 12.40 -1.85 -17.16
C CYS A 154 13.72 -1.24 -17.67
N SER A 155 14.20 -1.67 -18.84
CA SER A 155 15.36 -1.10 -19.52
C SER A 155 15.12 0.33 -20.04
N SER A 156 13.86 0.77 -20.13
CA SER A 156 13.46 2.14 -20.44
C SER A 156 13.24 3.00 -19.19
N CYS A 157 13.52 2.47 -17.99
CA CYS A 157 13.46 3.18 -16.73
C CYS A 157 14.85 3.67 -16.30
N LEU A 158 14.88 4.81 -15.61
CA LEU A 158 16.09 5.47 -15.16
C LEU A 158 15.88 6.15 -13.81
N LEU A 159 16.97 6.23 -13.05
CA LEU A 159 17.03 6.92 -11.77
C LEU A 159 17.77 8.25 -11.97
N LEU A 160 17.06 9.37 -11.86
CA LEU A 160 17.67 10.69 -11.91
C LEU A 160 18.16 11.10 -10.53
N ARG A 161 19.46 11.36 -10.42
CA ARG A 161 20.04 11.93 -9.20
C ARG A 161 20.08 13.44 -9.31
N PRO A 162 19.58 14.19 -8.30
CA PRO A 162 19.79 15.63 -8.25
C PRO A 162 21.30 15.94 -8.28
N PRO A 163 21.74 16.95 -9.04
CA PRO A 163 23.14 17.36 -9.00
C PRO A 163 23.49 17.88 -7.60
N PRO A 164 24.77 17.81 -7.18
CA PRO A 164 25.23 18.26 -5.87
C PRO A 164 25.29 19.80 -5.75
N CYS A 165 24.18 20.47 -6.06
CA CYS A 165 23.99 21.92 -5.94
C CYS A 165 23.11 22.20 -4.72
N SER A 166 23.71 22.31 -3.52
CA SER A 166 22.96 22.41 -2.26
C SER A 166 22.75 23.83 -1.74
N GLN A 167 23.03 24.88 -2.53
CA GLN A 167 22.93 26.26 -2.05
C GLN A 167 21.46 26.67 -1.81
N PRO A 168 21.05 26.99 -0.56
CA PRO A 168 19.73 27.52 -0.31
C PRO A 168 19.65 28.96 -0.84
N CYS A 169 18.65 29.24 -1.68
CA CYS A 169 18.40 30.58 -2.21
C CYS A 169 17.04 31.09 -1.75
N SER A 170 16.95 32.38 -1.43
CA SER A 170 15.65 33.06 -1.29
C SER A 170 14.96 33.12 -2.66
N PRO A 171 13.61 32.99 -2.75
CA PRO A 171 12.86 33.20 -4.00
C PRO A 171 13.07 34.59 -4.62
N THR A 172 13.51 35.58 -3.84
CA THR A 172 13.78 36.95 -4.28
C THR A 172 15.27 37.24 -4.56
N ASP A 173 16.17 36.31 -4.22
CA ASP A 173 17.61 36.49 -4.48
C ASP A 173 17.96 35.97 -5.88
N HIS A 174 17.71 36.82 -6.88
CA HIS A 174 17.98 36.51 -8.27
C HIS A 174 19.46 36.15 -8.53
N ALA A 175 20.41 36.74 -7.79
CA ALA A 175 21.83 36.45 -7.96
C ALA A 175 22.18 35.03 -7.49
N CYS A 176 21.61 34.61 -6.35
CA CYS A 176 21.71 33.23 -5.86
C CYS A 176 21.05 32.26 -6.84
N LEU A 177 19.81 32.54 -7.27
CA LEU A 177 19.08 31.68 -8.21
C LEU A 177 19.83 31.50 -9.53
N HIS A 178 20.46 32.55 -10.06
CA HIS A 178 21.33 32.44 -11.25
C HIS A 178 22.60 31.63 -11.00
N ARG A 179 23.21 31.70 -9.80
CA ARG A 179 24.37 30.88 -9.43
C ARG A 179 23.98 29.41 -9.30
N PHE A 180 22.83 29.13 -8.71
CA PHE A 180 22.23 27.80 -8.66
C PHE A 180 21.96 27.24 -10.04
N GLY A 181 21.30 28.00 -10.92
CA GLY A 181 21.08 27.58 -12.30
C GLY A 181 22.37 27.29 -13.07
N ARG A 182 23.45 28.05 -12.83
CA ARG A 182 24.77 27.76 -13.42
C ARG A 182 25.40 26.48 -12.87
N CYS A 183 25.29 26.22 -11.57
CA CYS A 183 25.73 24.96 -10.96
C CYS A 183 25.03 23.76 -11.61
N VAL A 184 23.69 23.81 -11.66
CA VAL A 184 22.87 22.73 -12.24
C VAL A 184 23.23 22.50 -13.71
N ARG A 185 23.36 23.57 -14.51
CA ARG A 185 23.75 23.45 -15.92
C ARG A 185 25.13 22.83 -16.10
N GLY A 186 26.09 23.16 -15.23
CA GLY A 186 27.43 22.56 -15.27
C GLY A 186 27.38 21.03 -15.16
N HIS A 187 26.57 20.51 -14.24
CA HIS A 187 26.37 19.07 -14.09
C HIS A 187 25.63 18.43 -15.27
N LEU A 188 24.61 19.10 -15.84
CA LEU A 188 23.89 18.60 -17.01
C LEU A 188 24.70 18.63 -18.31
N THR A 189 25.77 19.41 -18.38
CA THR A 189 26.68 19.40 -19.54
C THR A 189 27.76 18.34 -19.46
N GLU A 190 28.16 17.94 -18.25
CA GLU A 190 29.16 16.88 -18.03
C GLU A 190 28.53 15.49 -18.13
N ASP A 191 27.32 15.33 -17.59
CA ASP A 191 26.54 14.11 -17.70
C ASP A 191 25.50 14.24 -18.82
N ARG A 192 25.49 13.32 -19.80
CA ARG A 192 24.56 13.30 -20.95
C ARG A 192 23.09 13.00 -20.57
N HIS A 193 22.60 13.52 -19.45
CA HIS A 193 21.22 13.32 -19.00
C HIS A 193 20.32 14.47 -19.47
N PRO A 194 19.15 14.15 -20.04
CA PRO A 194 18.19 15.18 -20.43
C PRO A 194 17.70 15.96 -19.20
N PRO A 195 17.49 17.29 -19.30
CA PRO A 195 16.89 18.07 -18.23
C PRO A 195 15.45 17.58 -17.98
N VAL A 196 15.17 17.09 -16.78
CA VAL A 196 13.83 16.66 -16.38
C VAL A 196 13.26 17.63 -15.36
N CYS A 197 12.16 18.27 -15.70
CA CYS A 197 11.34 19.06 -14.80
C CYS A 197 9.96 18.41 -14.71
N HIS A 198 9.67 17.67 -13.64
CA HIS A 198 8.32 17.15 -13.42
C HIS A 198 7.96 17.07 -11.94
N HIS A 199 6.69 17.35 -11.63
CA HIS A 199 6.19 17.53 -10.26
C HIS A 199 5.75 16.24 -9.55
N ASN A 200 5.71 15.09 -10.24
CA ASN A 200 5.10 13.84 -9.73
C ASN A 200 6.06 12.65 -9.73
N LEU A 201 7.31 12.87 -9.35
CA LEU A 201 8.33 11.81 -9.36
C LEU A 201 8.32 11.02 -8.05
N GLN A 202 8.40 9.69 -8.13
CA GLN A 202 8.67 8.86 -6.96
C GLN A 202 10.08 9.17 -6.48
N ASN A 203 10.16 9.74 -5.27
CA ASN A 203 11.41 10.13 -4.63
C ASN A 203 11.85 9.02 -3.68
N ASN A 204 13.08 8.55 -3.83
CA ASN A 204 13.77 7.75 -2.82
C ASN A 204 15.11 8.41 -2.46
N SER A 205 15.80 7.92 -1.44
CA SER A 205 17.11 8.45 -1.02
C SER A 205 18.16 8.46 -2.14
N GLU A 206 17.95 7.70 -3.22
CA GLU A 206 18.87 7.58 -4.34
C GLU A 206 18.55 8.52 -5.51
N GLY A 207 17.34 9.10 -5.57
CA GLY A 207 16.90 10.03 -6.63
C GLY A 207 15.44 9.88 -7.03
N PHE A 208 15.14 10.28 -8.26
CA PHE A 208 13.81 10.21 -8.86
C PHE A 208 13.74 9.08 -9.89
N PHE A 209 12.91 8.06 -9.63
CA PHE A 209 12.71 6.96 -10.56
C PHE A 209 11.62 7.30 -11.58
N MET A 210 11.92 7.07 -12.86
CA MET A 210 10.99 7.32 -13.96
C MET A 210 11.22 6.37 -15.12
N CYS A 211 10.17 6.16 -15.91
CA CYS A 211 10.21 5.33 -17.10
C CYS A 211 9.79 6.11 -18.35
N LEU A 212 10.39 5.73 -19.47
CA LEU A 212 10.01 6.19 -20.80
C LEU A 212 9.05 5.17 -21.42
N ALA A 213 7.98 5.64 -22.05
CA ALA A 213 7.13 4.81 -22.89
C ALA A 213 7.45 5.07 -24.37
N PRO A 214 7.30 4.05 -25.24
CA PRO A 214 7.48 4.22 -26.67
C PRO A 214 6.48 5.23 -27.26
N ALA A 215 6.84 5.80 -28.41
CA ALA A 215 5.90 6.63 -29.16
C ALA A 215 4.72 5.81 -29.68
N CYS A 216 3.54 6.43 -29.79
CA CYS A 216 2.41 5.79 -30.45
C CYS A 216 2.79 5.52 -31.91
N PRO A 217 2.45 4.34 -32.48
CA PRO A 217 2.61 4.13 -33.90
C PRO A 217 1.80 5.20 -34.63
N SER A 218 2.46 5.98 -35.48
CA SER A 218 1.74 6.86 -36.40
C SER A 218 0.88 5.98 -37.28
N THR A 219 -0.44 6.15 -37.24
CA THR A 219 -1.33 5.57 -38.24
C THR A 219 -0.94 6.16 -39.59
N ALA A 220 -0.10 5.44 -40.34
CA ALA A 220 0.01 5.69 -41.77
C ALA A 220 -1.39 5.41 -42.34
N LYS A 221 -2.08 6.49 -42.72
CA LYS A 221 -3.29 6.41 -43.54
C LYS A 221 -3.01 5.66 -44.83
#